data_AF-A0A067MZ06-F1
#
_entry.id   AF-A0A067MZ06-F1
#
_cell.length_a   1.000
_cell.length_b   1.000
_cell.length_c   1.000
_cell.angle_alpha   90.00
_cell.angle_beta   90.00
_cell.angle_gamma   90.00
#
_symmetry.space_group_name_H-M   'P 1'
#
loop_
_entity.id
_entity.type
_entity.pdbx_description
1 polymer ?
#
loop_
_entity_poly.entity_id
_entity_poly.type
_entity_poly.pdbx_seq_one_letter_code
_entity_poly.pdbx_strand_id
1 'polypeptide(L)'
;MDGTSSKKFSPHHCIAKLLSLDKHIQSITQVALSRRLSPYLRTSTFNPIPVPPYTVAYESVAPTVEDVQAAIRENIGVADSNDEYETVVKDTTKRVKTPAVYDAELNAHCGCSLLAYHLKHPRIVPLRYIGVSKSLCFACQTFFTLYNQHARAFGQAPFCFKAANWKLYPRWVFLHFGADDTCIPKPVTDLLDKVRTDMIATIKIWLQVYVREKSRERVVSDSTAASRELPTVGIRQAEEAKHAEALTKVAASLGW
;
A
#
# COMPACT_ATOMS: atom_id res chain seq x y z
N MET A 1 3.34 -31.13 10.03
CA MET A 1 3.56 -31.46 8.60
C MET A 1 4.00 -30.19 7.92
N ASP A 2 5.31 -30.08 7.69
CA ASP A 2 5.96 -28.88 7.17
C ASP A 2 5.73 -28.73 5.66
N GLY A 3 4.86 -27.81 5.30
CA GLY A 3 4.62 -27.42 3.91
C GLY A 3 5.67 -26.40 3.45
N THR A 4 6.92 -26.82 3.28
CA THR A 4 7.89 -26.00 2.55
C THR A 4 7.49 -25.98 1.08
N SER A 5 6.80 -24.92 0.64
CA SER A 5 6.62 -24.66 -0.78
C SER A 5 7.99 -24.52 -1.43
N SER A 6 8.39 -25.56 -2.16
CA SER A 6 9.58 -25.55 -3.01
C SER A 6 9.36 -24.51 -4.11
N LYS A 7 9.82 -23.28 -3.87
CA LYS A 7 9.89 -22.25 -4.92
C LYS A 7 10.88 -22.76 -5.95
N LYS A 8 10.37 -23.23 -7.10
CA LYS A 8 11.20 -23.58 -8.26
C LYS A 8 12.17 -22.42 -8.54
N PHE A 9 13.46 -22.73 -8.52
CA PHE A 9 14.51 -21.80 -8.91
C PHE A 9 14.20 -21.25 -10.31
N SER A 10 14.22 -19.93 -10.45
CA SER A 10 13.91 -19.23 -11.71
C SER A 10 15.17 -18.52 -12.20
N PRO A 11 15.99 -19.16 -13.06
CA PRO A 11 17.24 -18.60 -13.56
C PRO A 11 17.04 -17.23 -14.24
N HIS A 12 15.94 -17.05 -14.97
CA HIS A 12 15.61 -15.78 -15.62
C HIS A 12 15.43 -14.63 -14.61
N HIS A 13 14.84 -14.91 -13.43
CA HIS A 13 14.73 -13.91 -12.37
C HIS A 13 16.09 -13.54 -11.78
N CYS A 14 17.00 -14.52 -11.65
CA CYS A 14 18.37 -14.28 -11.20
C CYS A 14 19.17 -13.45 -12.21
N ILE A 15 19.10 -13.78 -13.49
CA ILE A 15 19.77 -13.03 -14.57
C ILE A 15 19.21 -11.60 -14.66
N ALA A 16 17.88 -11.41 -14.59
CA ALA A 16 17.27 -10.09 -14.59
C ALA A 16 17.73 -9.23 -13.39
N LYS A 17 17.90 -9.84 -12.21
CA LYS A 17 18.47 -9.17 -11.04
C LYS A 17 19.93 -8.76 -11.24
N LEU A 18 20.76 -9.63 -11.83
CA LEU A 18 22.16 -9.32 -12.11
C LEU A 18 22.29 -8.18 -13.14
N LEU A 19 21.50 -8.20 -14.21
CA LEU A 19 21.48 -7.11 -15.20
C LEU A 19 20.94 -5.80 -14.61
N SER A 20 19.94 -5.88 -13.72
CA SER A 20 19.47 -4.71 -12.98
C SER A 20 20.57 -4.14 -12.08
N LEU A 21 21.34 -5.00 -11.40
CA LEU A 21 22.44 -4.60 -10.54
C LEU A 21 23.55 -3.90 -11.33
N ASP A 22 23.96 -4.44 -12.48
CA ASP A 22 24.94 -3.80 -13.37
C ASP A 22 24.48 -2.38 -13.78
N LYS A 23 23.22 -2.25 -14.23
CA LYS A 23 22.64 -0.92 -14.53
C LYS A 23 22.64 0.02 -13.32
N HIS A 24 22.36 -0.48 -12.12
CA HIS A 24 22.43 0.31 -10.90
C HIS A 24 23.86 0.75 -10.60
N ILE A 25 24.85 -0.14 -10.70
CA ILE A 25 26.27 0.18 -10.49
C ILE A 25 26.75 1.20 -11.51
N GLN A 26 26.38 1.04 -12.79
CA GLN A 26 26.70 2.01 -13.84
C GLN A 26 26.06 3.37 -13.54
N SER A 27 24.79 3.40 -13.14
CA SER A 27 24.10 4.64 -12.78
C SER A 27 24.75 5.34 -11.58
N ILE A 28 25.11 4.59 -10.53
CA ILE A 28 25.83 5.12 -9.36
C ILE A 28 27.19 5.66 -9.78
N THR A 29 27.93 4.91 -10.59
CA THR A 29 29.25 5.32 -11.10
C THR A 29 29.14 6.58 -11.96
N GLN A 30 28.16 6.68 -12.85
CA GLN A 30 27.89 7.88 -13.65
C GLN A 30 27.54 9.09 -12.78
N VAL A 31 26.77 8.90 -11.71
CA VAL A 31 26.47 9.95 -10.73
C VAL A 31 27.73 10.35 -9.95
N ALA A 32 28.57 9.39 -9.54
CA ALA A 32 29.80 9.65 -8.81
C ALA A 32 30.88 10.36 -9.67
N LEU A 33 30.91 10.07 -10.97
CA LEU A 33 31.84 10.67 -11.94
C LEU A 33 31.26 11.90 -12.65
N SER A 34 29.98 12.22 -12.42
CA SER A 34 29.31 13.38 -12.97
C SER A 34 30.06 14.67 -12.62
N ARG A 35 30.40 15.50 -13.61
CA ARG A 35 30.99 16.83 -13.38
C ARG A 35 30.16 17.70 -12.44
N ARG A 36 28.83 17.51 -12.43
CA ARG A 36 27.89 18.31 -11.62
C ARG A 36 27.73 17.77 -10.19
N LEU A 37 27.68 16.44 -10.03
CA LEU A 37 27.37 15.81 -8.75
C LEU A 37 28.61 15.34 -7.99
N SER A 38 29.71 15.02 -8.68
CA SER A 38 30.96 14.58 -8.05
C SER A 38 31.52 15.59 -7.05
N PRO A 39 31.59 16.91 -7.36
CA PRO A 39 32.06 17.89 -6.40
C PRO A 39 31.16 17.94 -5.17
N TYR A 40 29.83 17.91 -5.36
CA TYR A 40 28.85 17.88 -4.28
C TYR A 40 29.04 16.65 -3.40
N LEU A 41 29.13 15.44 -3.98
CA LEU A 41 29.30 14.19 -3.24
C LEU A 41 30.61 14.13 -2.43
N ARG A 42 31.67 14.80 -2.89
CA ARG A 42 32.97 14.86 -2.18
C ARG A 42 32.96 15.82 -0.99
N THR A 43 32.19 16.90 -1.08
CA THR A 43 32.17 17.96 -0.05
C THR A 43 30.97 17.86 0.87
N SER A 44 29.93 17.11 0.50
CA SER A 44 28.77 16.92 1.35
C SER A 44 29.09 15.98 2.50
N THR A 45 28.81 16.46 3.70
CA THR A 45 28.81 15.64 4.91
C THR A 45 27.41 15.06 5.10
N PHE A 46 27.32 13.73 5.17
CA PHE A 46 26.07 13.05 5.47
C PHE A 46 26.03 12.80 6.97
N ASN A 47 25.10 13.47 7.67
CA ASN A 47 24.83 13.16 9.07
C ASN A 47 23.57 12.28 9.15
N PRO A 48 23.71 10.94 9.24
CA PRO A 48 22.57 10.07 9.37
C PRO A 48 21.86 10.33 10.70
N ILE A 49 20.60 10.76 10.64
CA ILE A 49 19.76 10.88 11.83
C ILE A 49 18.99 9.57 11.98
N PRO A 50 19.25 8.76 13.03
CA PRO A 50 18.47 7.57 13.29
C PRO A 50 17.06 7.99 13.72
N VAL A 51 16.06 7.54 12.98
CA VAL A 51 14.65 7.75 13.32
C VAL A 51 14.14 6.47 13.97
N PRO A 52 13.71 6.50 15.25
CA PRO A 52 13.13 5.33 15.89
C PRO A 52 11.83 4.91 15.17
N PRO A 53 11.48 3.60 15.18
CA PRO A 53 10.19 3.16 14.70
C PRO A 53 9.07 3.89 15.43
N TYR A 54 8.06 4.32 14.67
CA TYR A 54 6.88 4.90 15.27
C TYR A 54 5.92 3.76 15.68
N THR A 55 5.69 3.62 16.98
CA THR A 55 4.79 2.62 17.57
C THR A 55 3.46 3.25 17.95
N VAL A 56 2.40 2.46 17.81
CA VAL A 56 1.04 2.86 18.20
C VAL A 56 0.38 1.69 18.91
N ALA A 57 -0.36 1.97 19.99
CA ALA A 57 -1.32 1.03 20.55
C ALA A 57 -2.37 0.72 19.49
N TYR A 58 -2.77 -0.55 19.34
CA TYR A 58 -3.53 -1.01 18.18
C TYR A 58 -4.87 -0.28 18.00
N GLU A 59 -4.91 0.75 17.17
CA GLU A 59 -6.14 1.30 16.58
C GLU A 59 -6.25 0.78 15.13
N SER A 60 -7.03 -0.29 14.94
CA SER A 60 -7.24 -0.83 13.60
C SER A 60 -8.06 0.14 12.74
N VAL A 61 -7.39 0.81 11.80
CA VAL A 61 -8.03 1.45 10.64
C VAL A 61 -8.18 0.45 9.49
N ALA A 62 -7.57 -0.74 9.63
CA ALA A 62 -7.82 -1.84 8.72
C ALA A 62 -9.26 -2.36 8.91
N PRO A 63 -9.95 -2.72 7.82
CA PRO A 63 -11.23 -3.41 7.88
C PRO A 63 -11.11 -4.64 8.79
N THR A 64 -12.05 -4.78 9.71
CA THR A 64 -12.16 -5.97 10.57
C THR A 64 -12.43 -7.22 9.73
N VAL A 65 -12.30 -8.40 10.33
CA VAL A 65 -12.69 -9.65 9.67
C VAL A 65 -14.17 -9.56 9.26
N GLU A 66 -14.98 -8.95 10.11
CA GLU A 66 -16.41 -8.71 9.93
C GLU A 66 -16.68 -7.76 8.77
N ASP A 67 -15.92 -6.67 8.63
CA ASP A 67 -16.02 -5.75 7.49
C ASP A 67 -15.69 -6.48 6.17
N VAL A 68 -14.66 -7.33 6.17
CA VAL A 68 -14.28 -8.14 5.01
C VAL A 68 -15.37 -9.14 4.68
N GLN A 69 -15.91 -9.84 5.68
CA GLN A 69 -17.00 -10.79 5.48
C GLN A 69 -18.29 -10.12 5.02
N ALA A 70 -18.63 -8.95 5.57
CA ALA A 70 -19.80 -8.17 5.15
C ALA A 70 -19.66 -7.72 3.70
N ALA A 71 -18.48 -7.21 3.31
CA ALA A 71 -18.21 -6.86 1.91
C ALA A 71 -18.27 -8.10 0.99
N ILE A 72 -17.80 -9.26 1.47
CA ILE A 72 -17.92 -10.53 0.74
C ILE A 72 -19.39 -10.91 0.54
N ARG A 73 -20.20 -10.88 1.60
CA ARG A 73 -21.62 -11.24 1.57
C ARG A 73 -22.45 -10.33 0.67
N GLU A 74 -22.23 -9.02 0.75
CA GLU A 74 -22.92 -8.00 -0.05
C GLU A 74 -22.60 -8.11 -1.56
N ASN A 75 -21.45 -8.69 -1.92
CA ASN A 75 -20.94 -8.70 -3.30
C ASN A 75 -20.80 -10.09 -3.92
N ILE A 76 -21.18 -11.15 -3.20
CA ILE A 76 -21.34 -12.49 -3.75
C ILE A 76 -22.69 -12.55 -4.46
N GLY A 77 -22.69 -12.76 -5.77
CA GLY A 77 -23.89 -12.92 -6.59
C GLY A 77 -24.54 -14.31 -6.50
N VAL A 78 -24.34 -15.03 -5.39
CA VAL A 78 -24.95 -16.34 -5.14
C VAL A 78 -26.23 -16.10 -4.35
N ALA A 79 -27.34 -16.73 -4.75
CA ALA A 79 -28.61 -16.60 -4.04
C ALA A 79 -28.46 -17.03 -2.57
N ASP A 80 -29.03 -16.25 -1.63
CA ASP A 80 -28.88 -16.36 -0.17
C ASP A 80 -29.29 -17.72 0.46
N SER A 81 -29.69 -18.71 -0.34
CA SER A 81 -30.15 -20.01 0.14
C SER A 81 -29.22 -21.16 -0.27
N ASN A 82 -28.11 -21.38 0.44
CA ASN A 82 -27.48 -22.71 0.58
C ASN A 82 -26.27 -22.76 1.53
N ASP A 83 -25.92 -23.95 2.02
CA ASP A 83 -24.62 -24.26 2.66
C ASP A 83 -23.40 -23.93 1.77
N GLU A 84 -23.64 -23.88 0.45
CA GLU A 84 -22.67 -23.47 -0.57
C GLU A 84 -22.28 -21.99 -0.45
N TYR A 85 -23.22 -21.11 -0.08
CA TYR A 85 -22.97 -19.67 0.11
C TYR A 85 -21.94 -19.43 1.22
N GLU A 86 -22.15 -20.02 2.40
CA GLU A 86 -21.21 -19.88 3.53
C GLU A 86 -19.86 -20.55 3.24
N THR A 87 -19.84 -21.62 2.43
CA THR A 87 -18.59 -22.23 1.96
C THR A 87 -17.81 -21.28 1.04
N VAL A 88 -18.49 -20.58 0.12
CA VAL A 88 -17.88 -19.58 -0.77
C VAL A 88 -17.39 -18.36 0.01
N VAL A 89 -18.18 -17.87 0.97
CA VAL A 89 -17.78 -16.77 1.88
C VAL A 89 -16.52 -17.17 2.65
N LYS A 90 -16.49 -18.37 3.24
CA LYS A 90 -15.34 -18.86 4.03
C LYS A 90 -14.10 -19.05 3.18
N ASP A 91 -14.21 -19.60 1.96
CA ASP A 91 -13.04 -19.78 1.09
C ASP A 91 -12.51 -18.46 0.53
N THR A 92 -13.41 -17.53 0.20
CA THR A 92 -13.03 -16.17 -0.25
C THR A 92 -12.37 -15.40 0.89
N THR A 93 -12.91 -15.52 2.11
CA THR A 93 -12.32 -14.92 3.32
C THR A 93 -10.95 -15.51 3.63
N LYS A 94 -10.72 -16.81 3.41
CA LYS A 94 -9.37 -17.41 3.57
C LYS A 94 -8.34 -16.87 2.56
N ARG A 95 -8.80 -16.50 1.35
CA ARG A 95 -7.94 -15.95 0.29
C ARG A 95 -7.63 -14.47 0.52
N VAL A 96 -8.55 -13.72 1.12
CA VAL A 96 -8.30 -12.37 1.61
C VAL A 96 -7.50 -12.49 2.91
N LYS A 97 -6.26 -12.01 2.95
CA LYS A 97 -5.49 -12.01 4.21
C LYS A 97 -6.18 -11.08 5.22
N THR A 98 -6.98 -11.65 6.11
CA THR A 98 -7.67 -10.89 7.15
C THR A 98 -6.71 -10.42 8.25
N PRO A 99 -6.97 -9.27 8.87
CA PRO A 99 -6.28 -8.83 10.08
C PRO A 99 -6.48 -9.82 11.22
N ALA A 100 -5.37 -10.23 11.85
CA ALA A 100 -5.42 -10.88 13.15
C ALA A 100 -5.56 -9.79 14.22
N VAL A 101 -6.46 -9.99 15.19
CA VAL A 101 -6.56 -9.15 16.38
C VAL A 101 -5.27 -9.30 17.18
N TYR A 102 -4.65 -8.18 17.56
CA TYR A 102 -3.35 -8.15 18.23
C TYR A 102 -3.40 -7.18 19.42
N ASP A 103 -3.09 -7.68 20.61
CA ASP A 103 -3.01 -6.89 21.86
C ASP A 103 -1.62 -6.25 22.08
N ALA A 104 -0.83 -6.07 21.01
CA ALA A 104 0.53 -5.57 21.08
C ALA A 104 0.73 -4.29 20.27
N GLU A 105 1.67 -3.44 20.72
CA GLU A 105 2.13 -2.28 19.96
C GLU A 105 2.63 -2.71 18.57
N LEU A 106 2.18 -2.00 17.55
CA LEU A 106 2.60 -2.24 16.17
C LEU A 106 3.50 -1.11 15.68
N ASN A 107 4.57 -1.50 14.98
CA ASN A 107 5.43 -0.56 14.28
C ASN A 107 4.75 -0.11 12.98
N ALA A 108 4.62 1.19 12.80
CA ALA A 108 4.30 1.76 11.50
C ALA A 108 5.40 1.39 10.50
N HIS A 109 5.02 1.18 9.23
CA HIS A 109 6.00 0.96 8.18
C HIS A 109 6.97 2.15 8.04
N CYS A 110 8.20 1.87 7.62
CA CYS A 110 9.30 2.85 7.58
C CYS A 110 8.92 4.20 6.92
N GLY A 111 8.19 4.21 5.80
CA GLY A 111 7.75 5.45 5.16
C GLY A 111 6.82 6.28 6.05
N CYS A 112 5.86 5.64 6.72
CA CYS A 112 4.96 6.30 7.67
C CYS A 112 5.71 6.76 8.92
N SER A 113 6.67 5.97 9.43
CA SER A 113 7.54 6.39 10.55
C SER A 113 8.35 7.64 10.22
N LEU A 114 8.90 7.73 8.99
CA LEU A 114 9.61 8.93 8.52
C LEU A 114 8.70 10.15 8.44
N LEU A 115 7.47 9.99 7.93
CA LEU A 115 6.51 11.09 7.93
C LEU A 115 6.20 11.52 9.37
N ALA A 116 5.92 10.58 10.27
CA ALA A 116 5.62 10.90 11.67
C ALA A 116 6.76 11.69 12.34
N TYR A 117 8.01 11.29 12.07
CA TYR A 117 9.19 12.02 12.52
C TYR A 117 9.21 13.46 11.98
N HIS A 118 8.96 13.68 10.69
CA HIS A 118 8.94 15.02 10.12
C HIS A 118 7.80 15.90 10.66
N LEU A 119 6.64 15.31 10.90
CA LEU A 119 5.52 16.01 11.53
C LEU A 119 5.84 16.43 12.98
N LYS A 120 6.57 15.60 13.73
CA LYS A 120 7.07 15.93 15.09
C LYS A 120 8.20 16.97 15.10
N HIS A 121 8.87 17.19 13.97
CA HIS A 121 10.03 18.07 13.87
C HIS A 121 9.86 19.11 12.74
N PRO A 122 8.88 20.03 12.83
CA PRO A 122 8.54 20.96 11.75
C PRO A 122 9.68 21.93 11.39
N ARG A 123 10.68 22.11 12.28
CA ARG A 123 11.87 22.93 12.03
C ARG A 123 12.86 22.26 11.04
N ILE A 124 12.78 20.94 10.88
CA ILE A 124 13.60 20.19 9.94
C ILE A 124 12.86 20.17 8.62
N VAL A 125 13.34 20.92 7.62
CA VAL A 125 12.76 20.89 6.28
C VAL A 125 13.22 19.61 5.57
N PRO A 126 12.33 18.62 5.33
CA PRO A 126 12.74 17.39 4.69
C PRO A 126 12.93 17.59 3.20
N LEU A 127 13.81 16.78 2.61
CA LEU A 127 13.64 16.43 1.20
C LEU A 127 12.28 15.74 1.08
N ARG A 128 11.36 16.32 0.31
CA ARG A 128 9.97 15.85 0.17
C ARG A 128 9.86 14.60 -0.71
N TYR A 129 10.72 13.62 -0.45
CA TYR A 129 10.80 12.37 -1.16
C TYR A 129 11.04 11.23 -0.16
N ILE A 130 10.13 10.26 -0.15
CA ILE A 130 10.22 9.09 0.71
C ILE A 130 10.86 7.96 -0.09
N GLY A 131 12.18 7.86 0.04
CA GLY A 131 12.98 6.78 -0.50
C GLY A 131 13.04 5.60 0.47
N VAL A 132 12.29 4.55 0.20
CA VAL A 132 12.29 3.30 0.98
C VAL A 132 12.89 2.16 0.18
N SER A 133 13.56 1.22 0.85
CA SER A 133 14.23 0.07 0.21
C SER A 133 13.28 -0.91 -0.47
N LYS A 134 11.98 -0.81 -0.19
CA LYS A 134 10.90 -1.57 -0.82
C LYS A 134 9.80 -0.61 -1.24
N SER A 135 9.14 -0.86 -2.37
CA SER A 135 7.94 -0.13 -2.77
C SER A 135 6.92 -0.09 -1.63
N LEU A 136 6.17 1.00 -1.50
CA LEU A 136 5.14 1.15 -0.46
C LEU A 136 4.11 0.02 -0.56
N CYS A 137 3.62 -0.51 0.56
CA CYS A 137 2.46 -1.41 0.47
C CYS A 137 1.20 -0.66 0.06
N PHE A 138 0.14 -1.38 -0.29
CA PHE A 138 -1.13 -0.78 -0.69
C PHE A 138 -1.63 0.24 0.34
N ALA A 139 -1.62 -0.12 1.64
CA ALA A 139 -2.06 0.78 2.69
C ALA A 139 -1.19 2.04 2.80
N CYS A 140 0.14 1.91 2.78
CA CYS A 140 1.03 3.07 2.81
C CYS A 140 0.88 3.94 1.55
N GLN A 141 0.70 3.34 0.38
CA GLN A 141 0.45 4.07 -0.86
C GLN A 141 -0.84 4.88 -0.76
N THR A 142 -1.95 4.24 -0.38
CA THR A 142 -3.24 4.89 -0.20
C THR A 142 -3.13 6.03 0.80
N PHE A 143 -2.49 5.78 1.95
CA PHE A 143 -2.20 6.80 2.95
C PHE A 143 -1.45 8.01 2.37
N PHE A 144 -0.32 7.80 1.68
CA PHE A 144 0.46 8.90 1.11
C PHE A 144 -0.25 9.63 -0.03
N THR A 145 -1.03 8.92 -0.85
CA THR A 145 -1.85 9.52 -1.90
C THR A 145 -2.89 10.47 -1.30
N LEU A 146 -3.66 10.00 -0.32
CA LEU A 146 -4.68 10.80 0.36
C LEU A 146 -4.05 11.95 1.17
N TYR A 147 -2.94 11.68 1.86
CA TYR A 147 -2.17 12.73 2.53
C TYR A 147 -1.78 13.83 1.55
N ASN A 148 -1.23 13.49 0.39
CA ASN A 148 -0.81 14.48 -0.61
C ASN A 148 -1.98 15.27 -1.20
N GLN A 149 -3.14 14.64 -1.36
CA GLN A 149 -4.36 15.31 -1.83
C GLN A 149 -4.82 16.39 -0.85
N HIS A 150 -4.77 16.10 0.45
CA HIS A 150 -5.27 17.00 1.49
C HIS A 150 -4.20 17.97 2.02
N ALA A 151 -2.91 17.63 1.92
CA ALA A 151 -1.81 18.31 2.59
C ALA A 151 -1.88 19.85 2.51
N ARG A 152 -2.10 20.40 1.32
CA ARG A 152 -2.13 21.85 1.10
C ARG A 152 -3.25 22.56 1.86
N ALA A 153 -4.44 21.94 1.94
CA ALA A 153 -5.59 22.50 2.65
C ALA A 153 -5.33 22.62 4.17
N PHE A 154 -4.41 21.81 4.70
CA PHE A 154 -4.02 21.78 6.11
C PHE A 154 -2.64 22.41 6.36
N GLY A 155 -2.13 23.22 5.41
CA GLY A 155 -0.84 23.91 5.54
C GLY A 155 0.38 22.98 5.51
N GLN A 156 0.21 21.74 5.06
CA GLN A 156 1.27 20.76 4.90
C GLN A 156 1.75 20.66 3.45
N ALA A 157 2.92 20.05 3.27
CA ALA A 157 3.50 19.80 1.97
C ALA A 157 3.33 18.34 1.54
N PRO A 158 3.08 18.07 0.24
CA PRO A 158 3.04 16.71 -0.28
C PRO A 158 4.44 16.08 -0.34
N PHE A 159 4.49 14.75 -0.26
CA PHE A 159 5.70 13.93 -0.40
C PHE A 159 5.66 13.08 -1.66
N CYS A 160 6.75 13.05 -2.41
CA CYS A 160 6.92 12.15 -3.56
C CYS A 160 7.39 10.75 -3.10
N PHE A 161 7.01 9.71 -3.83
CA PHE A 161 7.46 8.33 -3.60
C PHE A 161 7.53 7.54 -4.92
N LYS A 162 8.42 6.56 -5.01
CA LYS A 162 8.83 5.96 -6.30
C LYS A 162 7.85 4.95 -6.90
N ALA A 163 7.28 4.08 -6.07
CA ALA A 163 6.43 2.98 -6.53
C ALA A 163 5.71 2.33 -5.36
N ALA A 164 4.64 1.59 -5.68
CA ALA A 164 3.91 0.78 -4.73
C ALA A 164 3.95 -0.71 -5.09
N ASN A 165 3.71 -1.53 -4.08
CA ASN A 165 3.34 -2.91 -4.20
C ASN A 165 1.86 -3.00 -3.78
N TRP A 166 1.03 -3.56 -4.66
CA TRP A 166 -0.42 -3.69 -4.48
C TRP A 166 -0.81 -4.77 -3.45
N LYS A 167 0.04 -5.02 -2.45
CA LYS A 167 -0.24 -5.97 -1.38
C LYS A 167 -0.81 -5.21 -0.19
N LEU A 168 -2.07 -5.52 0.14
CA LEU A 168 -2.64 -5.15 1.42
C LEU A 168 -2.02 -6.04 2.50
N TYR A 169 -1.39 -5.41 3.50
CA TYR A 169 -0.90 -6.14 4.67
C TYR A 169 -1.90 -5.95 5.81
N PRO A 170 -2.34 -7.04 6.45
CA PRO A 170 -3.35 -7.00 7.52
C PRO A 170 -2.93 -6.26 8.80
N ARG A 171 -1.66 -5.82 8.91
CA ARG A 171 -1.07 -5.22 10.13
C ARG A 171 -0.62 -3.78 9.88
N TRP A 172 -1.44 -3.03 9.15
CA TRP A 172 -1.14 -1.63 8.89
C TRP A 172 -1.59 -0.75 10.04
N VAL A 173 -0.72 0.17 10.42
CA VAL A 173 -0.92 1.13 11.51
C VAL A 173 -1.17 2.49 10.90
N PHE A 174 -2.24 3.14 11.33
CA PHE A 174 -2.50 4.53 11.01
C PHE A 174 -1.71 5.45 11.94
N LEU A 175 -1.18 6.55 11.39
CA LEU A 175 -0.46 7.53 12.19
C LEU A 175 -1.48 8.37 12.98
N HIS A 176 -1.46 8.31 14.31
CA HIS A 176 -2.28 9.18 15.15
C HIS A 176 -1.42 9.78 16.25
N PHE A 177 -1.50 11.09 16.45
CA PHE A 177 -0.84 11.72 17.59
C PHE A 177 -1.83 11.84 18.74
N GLY A 178 -1.41 11.47 19.95
CA GLY A 178 -2.23 11.61 21.14
C GLY A 178 -2.43 13.07 21.53
N ALA A 179 -3.42 13.35 22.39
CA ALA A 179 -3.65 14.70 22.93
C ALA A 179 -2.42 15.26 23.68
N ASP A 180 -1.57 14.36 24.21
CA ASP A 180 -0.36 14.70 24.96
C ASP A 180 0.85 15.03 24.05
N ASP A 181 0.75 14.80 22.73
CA ASP A 181 1.80 15.12 21.75
C ASP A 181 1.77 16.63 21.40
N THR A 182 2.11 17.49 22.38
CA THR A 182 2.04 18.96 22.27
C THR A 182 2.90 19.56 21.15
N CYS A 183 3.82 18.78 20.60
CA CYS A 183 4.68 19.16 19.49
C CYS A 183 3.97 19.16 18.13
N ILE A 184 2.75 18.62 18.04
CA ILE A 184 2.00 18.50 16.79
C ILE A 184 0.93 19.59 16.69
N PRO A 185 0.98 20.44 15.65
CA PRO A 185 -0.08 21.42 15.41
C PRO A 185 -1.42 20.76 15.08
N LYS A 186 -2.54 21.33 15.56
CA LYS A 186 -3.91 20.86 15.27
C LYS A 186 -4.20 20.64 13.77
N PRO A 187 -3.76 21.50 12.83
CA PRO A 187 -3.95 21.23 11.40
C PRO A 187 -3.37 19.89 10.93
N VAL A 188 -2.31 19.40 11.58
CA VAL A 188 -1.71 18.09 11.28
C VAL A 188 -2.60 16.95 11.78
N THR A 189 -3.14 17.04 13.00
CA THR A 189 -4.06 16.01 13.51
C THR A 189 -5.33 15.96 12.68
N ASP A 190 -5.90 17.12 12.34
CA ASP A 190 -7.11 17.22 11.51
C ASP A 190 -6.87 16.65 10.10
N LEU A 191 -5.68 16.89 9.51
CA LEU A 191 -5.26 16.29 8.25
C LEU A 191 -5.23 14.75 8.34
N LEU A 192 -4.61 14.22 9.40
CA LEU A 192 -4.52 12.78 9.59
C LEU A 192 -5.92 12.18 9.77
N ASP A 193 -6.80 12.77 10.57
CA ASP A 193 -8.17 12.27 10.72
C ASP A 193 -8.95 12.28 9.39
N LYS A 194 -8.74 13.30 8.56
CA LYS A 194 -9.33 13.34 7.21
C LYS A 194 -8.77 12.22 6.32
N VAL A 195 -7.46 12.01 6.34
CA VAL A 195 -6.80 10.91 5.61
C VAL A 195 -7.31 9.55 6.09
N ARG A 196 -7.48 9.36 7.41
CA ARG A 196 -8.03 8.15 8.02
C ARG A 196 -9.40 7.83 7.45
N THR A 197 -10.29 8.81 7.46
CA THR A 197 -11.67 8.69 6.99
C THR A 197 -11.73 8.28 5.53
N ASP A 198 -10.99 8.99 4.67
CA ASP A 198 -11.00 8.73 3.23
C ASP A 198 -10.29 7.41 2.89
N MET A 199 -9.32 7.00 3.70
CA MET A 199 -8.63 5.73 3.56
C MET A 199 -9.53 4.54 3.87
N ILE A 200 -10.34 4.62 4.93
CA ILE A 200 -11.36 3.60 5.23
C ILE A 200 -12.31 3.45 4.04
N ALA A 201 -12.81 4.56 3.50
CA ALA A 201 -13.70 4.55 2.34
C ALA A 201 -13.03 3.91 1.11
N THR A 202 -11.78 4.29 0.82
CA THR A 202 -11.01 3.77 -0.32
C THR A 202 -10.75 2.26 -0.18
N ILE A 203 -10.39 1.79 1.01
CA ILE A 203 -10.15 0.37 1.25
C ILE A 203 -11.45 -0.43 1.12
N LYS A 204 -12.57 0.09 1.62
CA LYS A 204 -13.89 -0.54 1.46
C LYS A 204 -14.25 -0.73 -0.02
N ILE A 205 -14.12 0.32 -0.83
CA ILE A 205 -14.37 0.26 -2.28
C ILE A 205 -13.44 -0.77 -2.93
N TRP A 206 -12.14 -0.73 -2.62
CA TRP A 206 -11.17 -1.66 -3.18
C TRP A 206 -11.51 -3.12 -2.83
N LEU A 207 -11.88 -3.40 -1.58
CA LEU A 207 -12.32 -4.73 -1.14
C LEU A 207 -13.56 -5.19 -1.92
N GLN A 208 -14.57 -4.33 -2.07
CA GLN A 208 -15.77 -4.65 -2.84
C GLN A 208 -15.45 -4.98 -4.30
N VAL A 209 -14.56 -4.21 -4.94
CA VAL A 209 -14.12 -4.48 -6.33
C VAL A 209 -13.35 -5.79 -6.41
N TYR A 210 -12.38 -5.99 -5.52
CA TYR A 210 -11.55 -7.20 -5.48
C TYR A 210 -12.39 -8.47 -5.29
N VAL A 211 -13.35 -8.43 -4.37
CA VAL A 211 -14.29 -9.54 -4.14
C VAL A 211 -15.13 -9.80 -5.39
N ARG A 212 -15.70 -8.76 -6.03
CA ARG A 212 -16.49 -8.91 -7.27
C ARG A 212 -15.69 -9.51 -8.42
N GLU A 213 -14.42 -9.11 -8.56
CA GLU A 213 -13.56 -9.67 -9.61
C GLU A 213 -13.22 -11.14 -9.32
N LYS A 214 -12.90 -11.47 -8.07
CA LYS A 214 -12.58 -12.85 -7.68
C LYS A 214 -13.78 -13.78 -7.71
N SER A 215 -14.99 -13.30 -7.42
CA SER A 215 -16.21 -14.09 -7.58
C SER A 215 -16.52 -14.37 -9.06
N ARG A 216 -16.31 -13.38 -9.95
CA ARG A 216 -16.44 -13.57 -11.41
C ARG A 216 -15.42 -14.55 -11.99
N GLU A 217 -14.16 -14.49 -11.56
CA GLU A 217 -13.13 -15.45 -11.96
C GLU A 217 -13.53 -16.89 -11.61
N ARG A 218 -14.19 -17.10 -10.46
CA ARG A 218 -14.75 -18.40 -10.08
C ARG A 218 -15.86 -18.85 -11.01
N VAL A 219 -16.85 -18.00 -11.27
CA VAL A 219 -17.97 -18.33 -12.17
C VAL A 219 -17.46 -18.68 -13.57
N VAL A 220 -16.44 -17.97 -14.07
CA VAL A 220 -15.83 -18.27 -15.37
C VAL A 220 -14.99 -19.56 -15.32
N SER A 221 -14.24 -19.80 -14.23
CA SER A 221 -13.45 -21.03 -14.05
C SER A 221 -14.32 -22.28 -13.93
N ASP A 222 -15.50 -22.17 -13.31
CA ASP A 222 -16.46 -23.27 -13.21
C ASP A 222 -17.28 -23.42 -14.50
N SER A 223 -17.40 -22.36 -15.32
CA SER A 223 -18.02 -22.44 -16.66
C SER A 223 -17.04 -22.77 -17.80
N THR A 224 -15.75 -22.98 -17.54
CA THR A 224 -14.73 -23.33 -18.55
C THR A 224 -14.18 -24.74 -18.39
N ALA A 225 -15.06 -25.69 -18.06
CA ALA A 225 -14.87 -27.08 -18.51
C ALA A 225 -14.89 -27.22 -20.06
N ALA A 226 -15.16 -26.13 -20.79
CA ALA A 226 -14.95 -26.07 -22.24
C ALA A 226 -14.29 -24.73 -22.66
N SER A 227 -13.08 -24.87 -23.22
CA SER A 227 -12.42 -23.96 -24.17
C SER A 227 -11.35 -22.97 -23.66
N ARG A 228 -10.11 -23.46 -23.83
CA ARG A 228 -8.87 -22.83 -24.35
C ARG A 228 -8.14 -21.74 -23.54
N GLU A 229 -6.86 -22.07 -23.33
CA GLU A 229 -5.77 -21.28 -22.76
C GLU A 229 -5.58 -19.90 -23.42
N LEU A 230 -5.39 -18.86 -22.60
CA LEU A 230 -4.76 -17.60 -23.02
C LEU A 230 -3.73 -17.11 -21.98
N PRO A 231 -2.70 -16.36 -22.40
CA PRO A 231 -1.46 -16.18 -21.64
C PRO A 231 -1.61 -15.16 -20.50
N THR A 232 -1.06 -15.54 -19.34
CA THR A 232 -1.17 -14.88 -18.03
C THR A 232 -0.47 -13.52 -17.91
N VAL A 233 0.15 -13.01 -18.98
CA VAL A 233 0.95 -11.77 -18.97
C VAL A 233 0.07 -10.52 -19.14
N GLY A 234 -1.11 -10.63 -19.76
CA GLY A 234 -2.01 -9.50 -20.01
C GLY A 234 -2.85 -9.06 -18.81
N ILE A 235 -3.05 -9.92 -17.81
CA ILE A 235 -3.98 -9.66 -16.69
C ILE A 235 -3.49 -8.48 -15.84
N ARG A 236 -2.19 -8.42 -15.57
CA ARG A 236 -1.61 -7.41 -14.68
C ARG A 236 -1.59 -6.00 -15.29
N GLN A 237 -1.39 -5.90 -16.60
CA GLN A 237 -1.47 -4.62 -17.32
C GLN A 237 -2.92 -4.16 -17.51
N ALA A 238 -3.85 -5.11 -17.71
CA ALA A 238 -5.27 -4.82 -17.76
C ALA A 238 -5.83 -4.38 -16.38
N GLU A 239 -5.35 -4.96 -15.29
CA GLU A 239 -5.65 -4.55 -13.91
C GLU A 239 -5.13 -3.13 -13.61
N GLU A 240 -3.89 -2.81 -14.01
CA GLU A 240 -3.32 -1.46 -13.85
C GLU A 240 -4.09 -0.41 -14.67
N ALA A 241 -4.50 -0.74 -15.91
CA ALA A 241 -5.26 0.16 -16.76
C ALA A 241 -6.70 0.41 -16.25
N LYS A 242 -7.41 -0.63 -15.82
CA LYS A 242 -8.77 -0.52 -15.27
C LYS A 242 -8.80 0.24 -13.94
N HIS A 243 -7.77 0.06 -13.11
CA HIS A 243 -7.66 0.80 -11.85
C HIS A 243 -7.31 2.28 -12.08
N ALA A 244 -6.45 2.59 -13.06
CA ALA A 244 -6.21 3.97 -13.47
C ALA A 244 -7.50 4.65 -14.00
N GLU A 245 -8.33 3.92 -14.75
CA GLU A 245 -9.63 4.42 -15.21
C GLU A 245 -10.61 4.66 -14.04
N ALA A 246 -10.66 3.75 -13.05
CA ALA A 246 -11.49 3.91 -11.86
C ALA A 246 -11.08 5.14 -11.02
N LEU A 247 -9.78 5.35 -10.82
CA LEU A 247 -9.26 6.54 -10.14
C LEU A 247 -9.56 7.84 -10.89
N THR A 248 -9.54 7.79 -12.23
CA THR A 248 -9.88 8.94 -13.08
C THR A 248 -11.37 9.30 -12.98
N LYS A 249 -12.26 8.30 -12.93
CA LYS A 249 -13.71 8.52 -12.72
C LYS A 249 -14.01 9.11 -11.35
N VAL A 250 -13.30 8.66 -10.31
CA VAL A 250 -13.42 9.24 -8.96
C VAL A 250 -12.92 10.69 -8.95
N ALA A 251 -11.78 10.99 -9.58
CA ALA A 251 -11.28 12.36 -9.70
C ALA A 251 -12.28 13.29 -10.42
N ALA A 252 -12.86 12.85 -11.53
CA ALA A 252 -13.86 13.60 -12.28
C ALA A 252 -15.16 13.84 -11.46
N SER A 253 -15.60 12.86 -10.67
CA SER A 253 -16.79 13.01 -9.80
C SER A 253 -16.59 13.98 -8.64
N LEU A 254 -15.33 14.28 -8.30
CA LEU A 254 -14.93 15.23 -7.25
C LEU A 254 -14.60 16.62 -7.81
N GLY A 255 -14.86 16.87 -9.10
CA GLY A 255 -14.74 18.19 -9.73
C GLY A 255 -13.31 18.63 -10.05
N TRP A 256 -12.41 17.68 -10.34
CA TRP A 256 -11.06 17.93 -10.85
C TRP A 256 -11.01 17.83 -12.37
#